data_AF-A0A1K1QUG8-F1
#
_entry.id   AF-A0A1K1QUG8-F1
#
_cell.length_a   1.000
_cell.length_b   1.000
_cell.length_c   1.000
_cell.angle_alpha   90.00
_cell.angle_beta   90.00
_cell.angle_gamma   90.00
#
_symmetry.space_group_name_H-M   'P 1'
#
loop_
_entity.id
_entity.type
_entity.pdbx_description
1 polymer ?
#
loop_
_entity_poly.entity_id
_entity_poly.type
_entity_poly.pdbx_seq_one_letter_code
_entity_poly.pdbx_strand_id
1 'polypeptide(L)'
;MNKNSFWLHLLFILGFTISGLAQDTKEKDVEAIKAMCGCYEVAFNFAETFAPDKNYKFHDRYRSGALEWVTPVEESNDKIVLQHLLIINDTMIIKHWRQDWLYENTGLYTYYKDNQWNYGELPQDEVRGQWTQKVYQVDDSPRYEGTATWIHTDGKHYWENTTDAPLPRREHTKRNDYNVTRRTNRQEITSYGWLHEQDNDKIVRNDQVEDKVLAQEKGMNYYRKTEDARCDPARKWWKENQEYWARVRGEWDAIFARKTTLKLLPKANDKRLYEVLFDMDTSASSEDIKDAIVPFIAPDNHRD
;
A
#
# COMPACT_ATOMS: atom_id res chain seq x y z
N MET A 1 58.33 -22.91 -31.68
CA MET A 1 57.84 -21.79 -30.85
C MET A 1 56.48 -21.38 -31.38
N ASN A 2 55.41 -21.65 -30.62
CA ASN A 2 54.14 -20.91 -30.61
C ASN A 2 53.17 -21.66 -29.69
N LYS A 3 53.27 -21.37 -28.39
CA LYS A 3 52.18 -21.55 -27.43
C LYS A 3 51.74 -20.14 -27.07
N ASN A 4 50.47 -19.82 -27.29
CA ASN A 4 49.65 -18.84 -26.56
C ASN A 4 48.48 -18.40 -27.44
N SER A 5 47.39 -19.15 -27.42
CA SER A 5 46.04 -18.59 -27.63
C SER A 5 45.01 -19.64 -27.21
N PHE A 6 44.79 -19.79 -25.91
CA PHE A 6 43.70 -20.64 -25.40
C PHE A 6 43.27 -20.21 -23.99
N TRP A 7 43.07 -18.91 -23.76
CA TRP A 7 42.56 -18.39 -22.49
C TRP A 7 41.67 -17.16 -22.71
N LEU A 8 40.60 -17.28 -23.50
CA LEU A 8 39.65 -16.17 -23.65
C LEU A 8 38.19 -16.60 -23.95
N HIS A 9 37.78 -17.81 -23.60
CA HIS A 9 36.39 -18.28 -23.83
C HIS A 9 35.66 -18.75 -22.56
N LEU A 10 36.22 -18.62 -21.36
CA LEU A 10 35.58 -19.08 -20.11
C LEU A 10 34.84 -17.98 -19.31
N LEU A 11 34.67 -16.78 -19.87
CA LEU A 11 34.03 -15.64 -19.18
C LEU A 11 32.64 -15.28 -19.70
N PHE A 12 32.12 -16.00 -20.70
CA PHE A 12 30.82 -15.67 -21.32
C PHE A 12 29.64 -16.57 -20.88
N ILE A 13 29.89 -17.64 -20.11
CA ILE A 13 28.84 -18.60 -19.69
C ILE A 13 28.23 -18.25 -18.32
N LEU A 14 28.92 -17.46 -17.48
CA LEU A 14 28.43 -17.11 -16.13
C LEU A 14 27.34 -16.02 -16.13
N GLY A 15 27.26 -15.19 -17.18
CA GLY A 15 26.26 -14.12 -17.29
C GLY A 15 24.85 -14.60 -17.66
N PHE A 16 24.73 -15.75 -18.32
CA PHE A 16 23.43 -16.28 -18.77
C PHE A 16 22.64 -16.97 -17.66
N THR A 17 23.31 -17.59 -16.68
CA THR A 17 22.63 -18.35 -15.62
C THR A 17 22.00 -17.45 -14.56
N ILE A 18 22.60 -16.29 -14.27
CA ILE A 18 22.11 -15.36 -13.24
C ILE A 18 20.85 -14.63 -13.73
N SER A 19 20.83 -14.20 -15.00
CA SER A 19 19.66 -13.53 -15.59
C SER A 19 18.42 -14.42 -15.66
N GLY A 20 18.59 -15.73 -15.90
CA GLY A 20 17.48 -16.69 -15.92
C GLY A 20 16.82 -16.89 -14.55
N LEU A 21 17.60 -16.92 -13.46
CA LEU A 21 17.09 -17.07 -12.10
C LEU A 21 16.35 -15.82 -11.60
N ALA A 22 16.85 -14.62 -11.95
CA ALA A 22 16.20 -13.36 -11.59
C ALA A 22 14.85 -13.20 -12.32
N GLN A 23 14.79 -13.56 -13.60
CA GLN A 23 13.56 -13.54 -14.39
C GLN A 23 12.50 -14.51 -13.84
N ASP A 24 12.91 -15.75 -13.51
CA ASP A 24 12.01 -16.76 -12.90
C ASP A 24 11.49 -16.32 -11.51
N THR A 25 12.30 -15.58 -10.75
CA THR A 25 11.87 -15.02 -9.46
C THR A 25 10.82 -13.94 -9.65
N LYS A 26 11.07 -12.96 -10.52
CA LYS A 26 10.12 -11.88 -10.80
C LYS A 26 8.77 -12.40 -11.31
N GLU A 27 8.77 -13.45 -12.14
CA GLU A 27 7.53 -14.07 -12.61
C GLU A 27 6.71 -14.66 -11.45
N LYS A 28 7.35 -15.34 -10.49
CA LYS A 28 6.70 -15.83 -9.26
C LYS A 28 6.18 -14.70 -8.38
N ASP A 29 6.90 -13.58 -8.30
CA ASP A 29 6.45 -12.40 -7.56
C ASP A 29 5.16 -11.83 -8.18
N VAL A 30 5.13 -11.70 -9.51
CA VAL A 30 3.94 -11.25 -10.28
C VAL A 30 2.77 -12.20 -10.06
N GLU A 31 2.98 -13.51 -10.11
CA GLU A 31 1.96 -14.51 -9.82
C GLU A 31 1.40 -14.37 -8.39
N ALA A 32 2.27 -14.18 -7.40
CA ALA A 32 1.85 -13.98 -6.01
C ALA A 32 1.04 -12.68 -5.84
N ILE A 33 1.48 -11.57 -6.44
CA ILE A 33 0.73 -10.31 -6.41
C ILE A 33 -0.66 -10.49 -7.04
N LYS A 34 -0.73 -11.12 -8.22
CA LYS A 34 -2.00 -11.36 -8.93
C LYS A 34 -2.90 -12.36 -8.21
N ALA A 35 -2.35 -13.28 -7.42
CA ALA A 35 -3.11 -14.22 -6.60
C ALA A 35 -3.95 -13.54 -5.50
N MET A 36 -3.65 -12.27 -5.17
CA MET A 36 -4.50 -11.45 -4.27
C MET A 36 -5.81 -10.97 -4.91
N CYS A 37 -6.01 -11.20 -6.22
CA CYS A 37 -7.24 -10.84 -6.92
C CYS A 37 -8.34 -11.90 -6.75
N GLY A 38 -9.57 -11.46 -6.58
CA GLY A 38 -10.73 -12.33 -6.40
C GLY A 38 -11.83 -11.70 -5.54
N CYS A 39 -12.87 -12.50 -5.26
CA CYS A 39 -13.90 -12.17 -4.28
C CYS A 39 -13.58 -12.82 -2.94
N TYR A 40 -13.65 -12.05 -1.85
CA TYR A 40 -13.24 -12.51 -0.53
C TYR A 40 -14.27 -12.18 0.54
N GLU A 41 -14.45 -13.11 1.49
CA GLU A 41 -14.91 -12.76 2.83
C GLU A 41 -13.71 -12.25 3.62
N VAL A 42 -13.71 -10.95 3.91
CA VAL A 42 -12.62 -10.30 4.62
C VAL A 42 -12.91 -10.19 6.11
N ALA A 43 -11.89 -10.44 6.93
CA ALA A 43 -11.99 -10.27 8.38
C ALA A 43 -10.78 -9.52 8.90
N PHE A 44 -11.02 -8.38 9.55
CA PHE A 44 -10.04 -7.48 10.13
C PHE A 44 -9.97 -7.71 11.64
N ASN A 45 -8.90 -8.33 12.13
CA ASN A 45 -8.73 -8.65 13.56
C ASN A 45 -7.51 -7.93 14.11
N PHE A 46 -7.70 -7.13 15.17
CA PHE A 46 -6.59 -6.42 15.83
C PHE A 46 -6.65 -6.60 17.33
N ALA A 47 -5.49 -6.80 17.95
CA ALA A 47 -5.34 -6.88 19.39
C ALA A 47 -3.99 -6.31 19.82
N GLU A 48 -4.01 -5.45 20.82
CA GLU A 48 -2.78 -5.04 21.48
C GLU A 48 -2.19 -6.22 22.26
N THR A 49 -0.86 -6.35 22.24
CA THR A 49 -0.13 -7.53 22.73
C THR A 49 0.81 -7.19 23.87
N PHE A 50 1.70 -6.23 23.66
CA PHE A 50 2.74 -5.83 24.60
C PHE A 50 2.77 -4.31 24.76
N ALA A 51 3.20 -3.83 25.92
CA ALA A 51 3.42 -2.40 26.15
C ALA A 51 4.64 -2.23 27.06
N PRO A 52 5.50 -1.22 26.83
CA PRO A 52 6.63 -0.94 27.71
C PRO A 52 6.21 -0.52 29.12
N ASP A 53 5.10 0.19 29.25
CA ASP A 53 4.55 0.57 30.55
C ASP A 53 3.76 -0.60 31.17
N LYS A 54 4.24 -1.10 32.31
CA LYS A 54 3.59 -2.17 33.09
C LYS A 54 2.17 -1.85 33.55
N ASN A 55 1.81 -0.56 33.61
CA ASN A 55 0.49 -0.11 34.01
C ASN A 55 -0.42 0.20 32.81
N TYR A 56 0.07 0.02 31.58
CA TYR A 56 -0.72 0.23 30.38
C TYR A 56 -1.96 -0.68 30.37
N LYS A 57 -3.11 -0.09 30.07
CA LYS A 57 -4.37 -0.81 29.93
C LYS A 57 -4.63 -1.04 28.46
N PHE A 58 -4.53 -2.29 28.03
CA PHE A 58 -4.82 -2.67 26.65
C PHE A 58 -6.25 -2.35 26.27
N HIS A 59 -6.44 -1.85 25.05
CA HIS A 59 -7.75 -1.61 24.49
C HIS A 59 -8.43 -2.92 24.06
N ASP A 60 -9.77 -2.89 24.00
CA ASP A 60 -10.56 -4.02 23.52
C ASP A 60 -10.14 -4.45 22.12
N ARG A 61 -10.20 -5.77 21.90
CA ARG A 61 -9.91 -6.37 20.59
C ARG A 61 -10.90 -5.84 19.56
N TYR A 62 -10.38 -5.47 18.40
CA TYR A 62 -11.19 -5.04 17.27
C TYR A 62 -11.43 -6.21 16.33
N ARG A 63 -12.69 -6.36 15.90
CA ARG A 63 -13.11 -7.30 14.86
C ARG A 63 -14.11 -6.63 13.94
N SER A 64 -13.89 -6.75 12.64
CA SER A 64 -14.88 -6.43 11.62
C SER A 64 -14.68 -7.32 10.40
N GLY A 65 -15.62 -7.27 9.46
CA GLY A 65 -15.52 -8.01 8.22
C GLY A 65 -16.56 -7.54 7.22
N ALA A 66 -16.38 -7.95 5.98
CA ALA A 66 -17.21 -7.58 4.84
C ALA A 66 -16.95 -8.55 3.67
N LEU A 67 -17.67 -8.36 2.57
CA LEU A 67 -17.21 -8.86 1.28
C LEU A 67 -16.27 -7.82 0.65
N GLU A 68 -15.20 -8.28 0.01
CA GLU A 68 -14.26 -7.43 -0.71
C GLU A 68 -13.93 -8.04 -2.06
N TRP A 69 -14.05 -7.24 -3.10
CA TRP A 69 -13.60 -7.59 -4.44
C TRP A 69 -12.27 -6.90 -4.74
N VAL A 70 -11.28 -7.69 -5.13
CA VAL A 70 -9.94 -7.21 -5.51
C VAL A 70 -9.72 -7.49 -6.99
N THR A 71 -9.36 -6.47 -7.75
CA THR A 71 -9.17 -6.56 -9.21
C THR A 71 -7.93 -5.80 -9.66
N PRO A 72 -7.21 -6.28 -10.69
CA PRO A 72 -6.20 -5.46 -11.35
C PRO A 72 -6.90 -4.32 -12.12
N VAL A 73 -6.30 -3.15 -12.11
CA VAL A 73 -6.77 -1.95 -12.85
C VAL A 73 -5.70 -1.33 -13.74
N GLU A 74 -4.45 -1.75 -13.57
CA GLU A 74 -3.32 -1.44 -14.45
C GLU A 74 -2.30 -2.59 -14.34
N GLU A 75 -1.75 -3.02 -15.47
CA GLU A 75 -0.73 -4.06 -15.52
C GLU A 75 0.29 -3.74 -16.61
N SER A 76 1.57 -3.79 -16.25
CA SER A 76 2.73 -3.68 -17.13
C SER A 76 3.88 -4.53 -16.57
N ASN A 77 5.00 -4.59 -17.27
CA ASN A 77 6.15 -5.42 -16.86
C ASN A 77 6.69 -5.12 -15.46
N ASP A 78 6.59 -3.86 -15.01
CA ASP A 78 7.18 -3.38 -13.76
C ASP A 78 6.15 -2.74 -12.81
N LYS A 79 4.85 -2.82 -13.15
CA LYS A 79 3.79 -2.21 -12.36
C LYS A 79 2.51 -3.03 -12.39
N ILE A 80 1.94 -3.30 -11.22
CA ILE A 80 0.63 -3.92 -11.04
C ILE A 80 -0.18 -3.07 -10.06
N VAL A 81 -1.37 -2.62 -10.45
CA VAL A 81 -2.25 -1.85 -9.57
C VAL A 81 -3.49 -2.66 -9.25
N LEU A 82 -3.73 -2.88 -7.95
CA LEU A 82 -4.88 -3.62 -7.46
C LEU A 82 -5.83 -2.66 -6.74
N GLN A 83 -7.08 -2.63 -7.19
CA GLN A 83 -8.16 -1.90 -6.54
C GLN A 83 -8.96 -2.85 -5.66
N HIS A 84 -9.23 -2.42 -4.43
CA HIS A 84 -10.11 -3.12 -3.51
C HIS A 84 -11.44 -2.38 -3.34
N LEU A 85 -12.54 -3.10 -3.44
CA LEU A 85 -13.91 -2.59 -3.33
C LEU A 85 -14.65 -3.40 -2.26
N LEU A 86 -14.99 -2.74 -1.16
CA LEU A 86 -15.82 -3.35 -0.11
C LEU A 86 -17.29 -3.33 -0.52
N ILE A 87 -18.00 -4.38 -0.13
CA ILE A 87 -19.44 -4.54 -0.29
C ILE A 87 -20.03 -4.65 1.12
N ILE A 88 -20.82 -3.65 1.49
CA ILE A 88 -21.49 -3.55 2.79
C ILE A 88 -22.99 -3.73 2.58
N ASN A 89 -23.63 -4.55 3.43
CA ASN A 89 -25.07 -4.86 3.36
C ASN A 89 -25.50 -5.25 1.92
N ASP A 90 -24.69 -6.09 1.28
CA ASP A 90 -24.86 -6.67 -0.06
C ASP A 90 -24.94 -5.70 -1.26
N THR A 91 -25.02 -4.39 -1.02
CA THR A 91 -25.35 -3.41 -2.06
C THR A 91 -24.52 -2.14 -2.03
N MET A 92 -24.04 -1.72 -0.85
CA MET A 92 -23.27 -0.50 -0.72
C MET A 92 -21.81 -0.76 -1.08
N ILE A 93 -21.32 -0.11 -2.14
CA ILE A 93 -19.95 -0.23 -2.60
C ILE A 93 -19.11 0.89 -2.02
N ILE A 94 -17.98 0.53 -1.40
CA ILE A 94 -16.97 1.48 -0.95
C ILE A 94 -15.69 1.19 -1.71
N LYS A 95 -15.18 2.17 -2.46
CA LYS A 95 -13.81 2.13 -2.96
C LYS A 95 -12.86 2.23 -1.77
N HIS A 96 -12.36 1.08 -1.31
CA HIS A 96 -11.81 0.94 0.04
C HIS A 96 -10.34 1.39 0.11
N TRP A 97 -9.47 0.75 -0.66
CA TRP A 97 -8.06 1.12 -0.77
C TRP A 97 -7.50 0.59 -2.07
N ARG A 98 -6.36 1.14 -2.45
CA ARG A 98 -5.60 0.74 -3.63
C ARG A 98 -4.20 0.37 -3.19
N GLN A 99 -3.64 -0.64 -3.84
CA GLN A 99 -2.22 -0.97 -3.74
C GLN A 99 -1.58 -0.97 -5.11
N ASP A 100 -0.51 -0.20 -5.27
CA ASP A 100 0.35 -0.27 -6.44
C ASP A 100 1.60 -1.07 -6.06
N TRP A 101 1.99 -1.98 -6.94
CA TRP A 101 3.22 -2.76 -6.83
C TRP A 101 4.16 -2.30 -7.93
N LEU A 102 5.31 -1.74 -7.56
CA LEU A 102 6.31 -1.25 -8.51
C LEU A 102 7.64 -2.00 -8.34
N TYR A 103 8.10 -2.62 -9.40
CA TYR A 103 9.36 -3.38 -9.41
C TYR A 103 10.56 -2.44 -9.42
N GLU A 104 11.52 -2.67 -8.52
CA GLU A 104 12.76 -1.89 -8.34
C GLU A 104 12.55 -0.37 -8.27
N ASN A 105 11.43 0.09 -7.71
CA ASN A 105 11.14 1.50 -7.56
C ASN A 105 12.08 2.17 -6.54
N THR A 106 12.74 3.25 -6.97
CA THR A 106 13.67 4.02 -6.14
C THR A 106 13.01 5.17 -5.37
N GLY A 107 11.91 5.75 -5.87
CA GLY A 107 11.29 6.92 -5.25
C GLY A 107 10.21 6.56 -4.23
N LEU A 108 10.41 6.93 -2.96
CA LEU A 108 9.48 6.66 -1.86
C LEU A 108 8.94 7.92 -1.18
N TYR A 109 7.65 7.88 -0.83
CA TYR A 109 6.93 8.79 0.05
C TYR A 109 6.73 8.14 1.42
N THR A 110 7.72 8.28 2.29
CA THR A 110 7.69 7.69 3.64
C THR A 110 6.84 8.53 4.58
N TYR A 111 5.87 7.92 5.28
CA TYR A 111 5.03 8.65 6.22
C TYR A 111 5.87 9.15 7.41
N TYR A 112 5.67 10.41 7.79
CA TYR A 112 6.34 11.01 8.93
C TYR A 112 5.42 11.07 10.17
N LYS A 113 4.52 12.07 10.21
CA LYS A 113 3.43 12.27 11.16
C LYS A 113 2.52 13.38 10.63
N ASP A 114 1.37 13.62 11.25
CA ASP A 114 0.52 14.80 11.00
C ASP A 114 0.15 15.02 9.51
N ASN A 115 -0.16 13.92 8.82
CA ASN A 115 -0.44 13.88 7.37
C ASN A 115 0.70 14.46 6.51
N GLN A 116 1.95 14.15 6.86
CA GLN A 116 3.13 14.47 6.06
C GLN A 116 3.84 13.19 5.61
N TRP A 117 4.25 13.18 4.35
CA TRP A 117 5.06 12.15 3.71
C TRP A 117 6.31 12.79 3.12
N ASN A 118 7.48 12.32 3.56
CA ASN A 118 8.76 12.80 3.07
C ASN A 118 9.15 12.03 1.81
N TYR A 119 9.44 12.75 0.73
CA TYR A 119 9.97 12.15 -0.49
C TYR A 119 11.46 11.85 -0.33
N GLY A 120 11.89 10.68 -0.78
CA GLY A 120 13.30 10.30 -0.87
C GLY A 120 13.52 9.31 -2.02
N GLU A 121 14.76 9.23 -2.50
CA GLU A 121 15.17 8.23 -3.49
C GLU A 121 16.18 7.25 -2.86
N LEU A 122 15.98 5.96 -3.10
CA LEU A 122 16.91 4.90 -2.75
C LEU A 122 17.87 4.62 -3.93
N PRO A 123 19.12 4.22 -3.65
CA PRO A 123 20.01 3.70 -4.68
C PRO A 123 19.42 2.49 -5.43
N GLN A 124 19.65 2.38 -6.74
CA GLN A 124 19.10 1.28 -7.57
C GLN A 124 19.55 -0.11 -7.09
N ASP A 125 20.77 -0.21 -6.56
CA ASP A 125 21.32 -1.45 -6.03
C ASP A 125 20.64 -1.91 -4.73
N GLU A 126 20.07 -1.00 -3.95
CA GLU A 126 19.31 -1.33 -2.73
C GLU A 126 17.91 -1.86 -3.03
N VAL A 127 17.32 -1.52 -4.18
CA VAL A 127 15.96 -1.93 -4.58
C VAL A 127 15.92 -3.04 -5.62
N ARG A 128 17.09 -3.54 -6.05
CA ARG A 128 17.18 -4.61 -7.07
C ARG A 128 16.43 -5.86 -6.62
N GLY A 129 15.57 -6.39 -7.50
CA GLY A 129 14.74 -7.56 -7.20
C GLY A 129 13.65 -7.32 -6.15
N GLN A 130 13.41 -6.07 -5.75
CA GLN A 130 12.35 -5.75 -4.79
C GLN A 130 11.10 -5.22 -5.48
N TRP A 131 9.97 -5.36 -4.79
CA TRP A 131 8.73 -4.71 -5.13
C TRP A 131 8.40 -3.68 -4.04
N THR A 132 8.13 -2.45 -4.46
CA THR A 132 7.52 -1.43 -3.60
C THR A 132 6.01 -1.63 -3.58
N GLN A 133 5.42 -1.82 -2.39
CA GLN A 133 3.98 -1.69 -2.18
C GLN A 133 3.67 -0.25 -1.80
N LYS A 134 2.87 0.44 -2.62
CA LYS A 134 2.28 1.75 -2.30
C LYS A 134 0.82 1.60 -1.95
N VAL A 135 0.43 2.02 -0.75
CA VAL A 135 -0.94 1.92 -0.25
C VAL A 135 -1.59 3.29 -0.24
N TYR A 136 -2.75 3.39 -0.86
CA TYR A 136 -3.54 4.61 -0.94
C TYR A 136 -4.88 4.48 -0.21
N GLN A 137 -5.43 5.62 0.20
CA GLN A 137 -6.73 5.69 0.88
C GLN A 137 -7.90 5.59 -0.12
N VAL A 138 -9.12 5.70 0.41
CA VAL A 138 -10.37 5.66 -0.38
C VAL A 138 -10.39 6.70 -1.51
N ASP A 139 -9.73 7.84 -1.29
CA ASP A 139 -9.62 9.01 -2.17
C ASP A 139 -8.32 9.06 -2.99
N ASP A 140 -7.57 7.95 -3.02
CA ASP A 140 -6.26 7.80 -3.67
C ASP A 140 -5.13 8.69 -3.11
N SER A 141 -5.36 9.41 -2.01
CA SER A 141 -4.27 10.05 -1.25
C SER A 141 -3.30 9.01 -0.68
N PRO A 142 -2.00 9.34 -0.49
CA PRO A 142 -1.05 8.38 0.02
C PRO A 142 -1.41 7.97 1.45
N ARG A 143 -1.10 6.72 1.79
CA ARG A 143 -1.22 6.21 3.15
C ARG A 143 0.15 5.80 3.67
N TYR A 144 0.78 4.81 3.06
CA TYR A 144 2.14 4.38 3.37
C TYR A 144 2.70 3.59 2.20
N GLU A 145 4.03 3.50 2.14
CA GLU A 145 4.70 2.65 1.17
C GLU A 145 6.03 2.11 1.70
N GLY A 146 6.47 1.00 1.13
CA GLY A 146 7.73 0.36 1.48
C GLY A 146 8.13 -0.66 0.44
N THR A 147 9.42 -1.02 0.42
CA THR A 147 10.03 -1.93 -0.56
C THR A 147 10.64 -3.15 0.13
N ALA A 148 10.47 -4.32 -0.47
CA ALA A 148 11.08 -5.58 -0.05
C ALA A 148 11.00 -6.63 -1.18
N THR A 149 11.69 -7.75 -1.01
CA THR A 149 11.63 -8.89 -1.93
C THR A 149 10.51 -9.85 -1.54
N TRP A 150 9.88 -10.49 -2.51
CA TRP A 150 9.01 -11.64 -2.26
C TRP A 150 9.84 -12.88 -1.96
N ILE A 151 9.40 -13.66 -0.97
CA ILE A 151 10.08 -14.88 -0.53
C ILE A 151 9.23 -16.08 -0.94
N HIS A 152 9.81 -16.96 -1.76
CA HIS A 152 9.21 -18.20 -2.24
C HIS A 152 10.04 -19.39 -1.75
N THR A 153 9.80 -19.85 -0.52
CA THR A 153 10.62 -20.90 0.12
C THR A 153 9.75 -21.76 1.03
N ASP A 154 10.04 -23.07 1.07
CA ASP A 154 9.31 -24.06 1.89
C ASP A 154 7.78 -24.02 1.71
N GLY A 155 7.32 -23.78 0.48
CA GLY A 155 5.91 -23.67 0.13
C GLY A 155 5.21 -22.40 0.63
N LYS A 156 5.96 -21.44 1.17
CA LYS A 156 5.45 -20.11 1.56
C LYS A 156 5.79 -19.08 0.50
N HIS A 157 4.86 -18.16 0.29
CA HIS A 157 4.95 -17.08 -0.69
C HIS A 157 4.53 -15.79 -0.02
N TYR A 158 5.48 -14.97 0.41
CA TYR A 158 5.16 -13.75 1.14
C TYR A 158 6.10 -12.59 0.84
N TRP A 159 5.57 -11.39 0.96
CA TRP A 159 6.32 -10.14 0.94
C TRP A 159 6.22 -9.49 2.30
N GLU A 160 7.34 -9.01 2.85
CA GLU A 160 7.38 -8.44 4.19
C GLU A 160 8.23 -7.17 4.25
N ASN A 161 7.67 -6.09 4.78
CA ASN A 161 8.35 -4.80 4.93
C ASN A 161 7.89 -4.10 6.21
N THR A 162 8.77 -3.29 6.81
CA THR A 162 8.40 -2.38 7.89
C THR A 162 8.40 -0.94 7.41
N THR A 163 7.28 -0.23 7.57
CA THR A 163 7.13 1.17 7.19
C THR A 163 6.20 1.91 8.16
N ASP A 164 6.37 3.22 8.24
CA ASP A 164 5.49 4.08 9.03
C ASP A 164 4.20 4.40 8.27
N ALA A 165 3.12 4.57 9.02
CA ALA A 165 1.80 4.83 8.47
C ALA A 165 0.96 5.73 9.40
N PRO A 166 -0.03 6.45 8.83
CA PRO A 166 -1.02 7.16 9.62
C PRO A 166 -1.85 6.18 10.45
N LEU A 167 -2.48 6.72 11.49
CA LEU A 167 -3.44 5.98 12.30
C LEU A 167 -4.53 5.36 11.41
N PRO A 168 -4.96 4.13 11.70
CA PRO A 168 -6.09 3.54 11.00
C PRO A 168 -7.40 4.26 11.38
N ARG A 169 -8.35 4.33 10.43
CA ARG A 169 -9.65 5.01 10.62
C ARG A 169 -10.41 4.59 11.88
N ARG A 170 -10.27 3.33 12.30
CA ARG A 170 -10.91 2.79 13.52
C ARG A 170 -10.43 3.48 14.82
N GLU A 171 -9.30 4.20 14.80
CA GLU A 171 -8.68 4.81 15.97
C GLU A 171 -8.77 6.34 16.01
N HIS A 172 -8.88 7.05 14.87
CA HIS A 172 -8.87 8.53 14.82
C HIS A 172 -9.87 9.23 15.74
N THR A 173 -11.01 8.61 16.05
CA THR A 173 -12.06 9.17 16.93
C THR A 173 -12.07 8.56 18.32
N LYS A 174 -11.24 7.55 18.57
CA LYS A 174 -11.22 6.79 19.83
C LYS A 174 -9.96 7.04 20.64
N ARG A 175 -8.90 7.54 20.00
CA ARG A 175 -7.56 7.65 20.57
C ARG A 175 -6.87 8.93 20.13
N ASN A 176 -6.04 9.44 21.02
CA ASN A 176 -5.23 10.63 20.85
C ASN A 176 -3.86 10.50 21.56
N ASP A 177 -3.48 9.28 21.95
CA ASP A 177 -2.32 8.96 22.77
C ASP A 177 -1.10 8.51 21.96
N TYR A 178 -1.22 8.41 20.63
CA TYR A 178 -0.14 8.17 19.68
C TYR A 178 -0.48 8.74 18.29
N ASN A 179 0.51 8.93 17.42
CA ASN A 179 0.34 9.63 16.14
C ASN A 179 0.99 8.91 14.93
N VAL A 180 1.75 7.83 15.14
CA VAL A 180 2.35 7.03 14.06
C VAL A 180 2.14 5.55 14.33
N THR A 181 1.81 4.78 13.30
CA THR A 181 1.88 3.31 13.37
C THR A 181 3.10 2.85 12.57
N ARG A 182 4.11 2.29 13.23
CA ARG A 182 5.19 1.57 12.53
C ARG A 182 4.72 0.15 12.28
N ARG A 183 4.48 -0.17 11.02
CA ARG A 183 3.82 -1.41 10.59
C ARG A 183 4.80 -2.33 9.93
N THR A 184 5.01 -3.50 10.51
CA THR A 184 5.57 -4.65 9.78
C THR A 184 4.43 -5.34 9.05
N ASN A 185 4.35 -5.16 7.74
CA ASN A 185 3.33 -5.73 6.87
C ASN A 185 3.86 -7.01 6.24
N ARG A 186 3.12 -8.10 6.38
CA ARG A 186 3.37 -9.37 5.68
C ARG A 186 2.18 -9.72 4.82
N GLN A 187 2.37 -9.69 3.50
CA GLN A 187 1.40 -10.16 2.50
C GLN A 187 1.74 -11.60 2.16
N GLU A 188 0.92 -12.57 2.59
CA GLU A 188 1.18 -13.99 2.38
C GLU A 188 0.07 -14.64 1.56
N ILE A 189 0.45 -15.34 0.48
CA ILE A 189 -0.47 -16.14 -0.32
C ILE A 189 -0.66 -17.49 0.37
N THR A 190 -1.92 -17.90 0.50
CA THR A 190 -2.32 -19.10 1.24
C THR A 190 -3.29 -19.96 0.42
N SER A 191 -3.55 -21.19 0.86
CA SER A 191 -4.50 -22.08 0.19
C SER A 191 -5.95 -21.58 0.21
N TYR A 192 -6.31 -20.68 1.13
CA TYR A 192 -7.66 -20.12 1.25
C TYR A 192 -7.82 -18.74 0.60
N GLY A 193 -6.75 -18.18 0.00
CA GLY A 193 -6.70 -16.80 -0.48
C GLY A 193 -5.40 -16.14 -0.05
N TRP A 194 -5.47 -15.06 0.72
CA TRP A 194 -4.25 -14.42 1.25
C TRP A 194 -4.47 -13.83 2.64
N LEU A 195 -3.36 -13.56 3.32
CA LEU A 195 -3.31 -13.02 4.66
C LEU A 195 -2.45 -11.76 4.66
N HIS A 196 -3.01 -10.67 5.16
CA HIS A 196 -2.23 -9.50 5.54
C HIS A 196 -2.03 -9.51 7.05
N GLU A 197 -0.89 -10.02 7.46
CA GLU A 197 -0.44 -10.02 8.84
C GLU A 197 0.32 -8.73 9.14
N GLN A 198 0.10 -8.19 10.34
CA GLN A 198 0.68 -6.93 10.79
C GLN A 198 1.23 -7.09 12.20
N ASP A 199 2.48 -6.71 12.39
CA ASP A 199 3.06 -6.44 13.71
C ASP A 199 3.32 -4.94 13.79
N ASN A 200 2.50 -4.25 14.58
CA ASN A 200 2.44 -2.80 14.63
C ASN A 200 3.00 -2.28 15.95
N ASP A 201 3.90 -1.31 15.91
CA ASP A 201 4.20 -0.45 17.06
C ASP A 201 3.37 0.84 16.94
N LYS A 202 2.64 1.16 18.01
CA LYS A 202 1.95 2.45 18.18
C LYS A 202 2.95 3.44 18.76
N ILE A 203 3.33 4.44 17.99
CA ILE A 203 4.43 5.35 18.30
C ILE A 203 3.89 6.75 18.61
N VAL A 204 4.40 7.31 19.72
CA VAL A 204 4.34 8.74 20.02
C VAL A 204 5.60 9.38 19.45
N ARG A 205 5.44 10.10 18.34
CA ARG A 205 6.50 10.81 17.63
C ARG A 205 6.40 12.30 17.84
N ASN A 206 7.53 12.92 18.18
CA ASN A 206 7.71 14.36 18.28
C ASN A 206 9.04 14.74 17.61
N ASP A 207 9.13 15.93 17.03
CA ASP A 207 10.33 16.41 16.33
C ASP A 207 11.53 16.64 17.28
N GLN A 208 11.29 16.72 18.58
CA GLN A 208 12.29 17.11 19.59
C GLN A 208 12.85 15.96 20.43
N VAL A 209 12.17 14.82 20.47
CA VAL A 209 12.52 13.68 21.32
C VAL A 209 12.42 12.40 20.52
N GLU A 210 13.15 11.37 20.94
CA GLU A 210 13.09 10.06 20.31
C GLU A 210 11.67 9.45 20.38
N ASP A 211 11.35 8.64 19.37
CA ASP A 211 10.10 7.91 19.28
C ASP A 211 9.87 7.07 20.55
N LYS A 212 8.67 7.16 21.10
CA LYS A 212 8.24 6.31 22.21
C LYS A 212 7.20 5.30 21.73
N VAL A 213 7.49 4.01 21.90
CA VAL A 213 6.48 2.96 21.72
C VAL A 213 5.48 3.01 22.87
N LEU A 214 4.20 3.21 22.54
CA LEU A 214 3.09 3.17 23.47
C LEU A 214 2.65 1.73 23.73
N ALA A 215 2.37 0.98 22.66
CA ALA A 215 1.96 -0.41 22.70
C ALA A 215 2.23 -1.08 21.35
N GLN A 216 2.37 -2.40 21.38
CA GLN A 216 2.44 -3.27 20.22
C GLN A 216 1.07 -3.86 19.93
N GLU A 217 0.74 -4.07 18.66
CA GLU A 217 -0.53 -4.61 18.19
C GLU A 217 -0.30 -5.67 17.11
N LYS A 218 -0.94 -6.82 17.27
CA LYS A 218 -1.07 -7.82 16.21
C LYS A 218 -2.31 -7.54 15.39
N GLY A 219 -2.14 -7.44 14.08
CA GLY A 219 -3.22 -7.38 13.09
C GLY A 219 -3.24 -8.63 12.22
N MET A 220 -4.42 -9.16 11.96
CA MET A 220 -4.64 -10.27 11.03
C MET A 220 -5.85 -9.97 10.15
N ASN A 221 -5.56 -9.61 8.90
CA ASN A 221 -6.56 -9.35 7.88
C ASN A 221 -6.65 -10.57 6.97
N TYR A 222 -7.70 -11.37 7.14
CA TYR A 222 -7.92 -12.56 6.32
C TYR A 222 -8.67 -12.19 5.06
N TYR A 223 -8.23 -12.70 3.92
CA TYR A 223 -8.93 -12.66 2.64
C TYR A 223 -9.25 -14.09 2.23
N ARG A 224 -10.41 -14.59 2.69
CA ARG A 224 -10.86 -15.95 2.38
C ARG A 224 -11.67 -15.95 1.10
N LYS A 225 -11.17 -16.64 0.08
CA LYS A 225 -11.76 -16.66 -1.26
C LYS A 225 -13.17 -17.25 -1.18
N THR A 226 -14.10 -16.62 -1.88
CA THR A 226 -15.49 -17.06 -2.00
C THR A 226 -15.91 -17.03 -3.48
N GLU A 227 -17.11 -17.52 -3.77
CA GLU A 227 -17.71 -17.45 -5.10
C GLU A 227 -17.72 -16.02 -5.67
N ASP A 228 -17.21 -15.88 -6.89
CA ASP A 228 -17.08 -14.60 -7.60
C ASP A 228 -18.40 -13.83 -7.73
N ALA A 229 -19.52 -14.55 -7.92
CA ALA A 229 -20.85 -13.95 -8.10
C ALA A 229 -21.30 -13.09 -6.90
N ARG A 230 -20.77 -13.36 -5.70
CA ARG A 230 -21.04 -12.53 -4.51
C ARG A 230 -20.48 -11.12 -4.62
N CYS A 231 -19.50 -10.92 -5.51
CA CYS A 231 -18.88 -9.64 -5.78
C CYS A 231 -19.43 -8.93 -7.03
N ASP A 232 -20.47 -9.46 -7.68
CA ASP A 232 -21.11 -8.85 -8.85
C ASP A 232 -21.58 -7.39 -8.62
N PRO A 233 -22.10 -7.01 -7.44
CA PRO A 233 -22.42 -5.61 -7.16
C PRO A 233 -21.21 -4.68 -7.29
N ALA A 234 -20.04 -5.08 -6.79
CA ALA A 234 -18.81 -4.31 -6.91
C ALA A 234 -18.30 -4.25 -8.35
N ARG A 235 -18.40 -5.36 -9.10
CA ARG A 235 -18.04 -5.43 -10.52
C ARG A 235 -18.89 -4.47 -11.36
N LYS A 236 -20.20 -4.46 -11.12
CA LYS A 236 -21.14 -3.55 -11.79
C LYS A 236 -20.80 -2.09 -11.49
N TRP A 237 -20.65 -1.74 -10.21
CA TRP A 237 -20.29 -0.39 -9.81
C TRP A 237 -18.95 0.05 -10.41
N TRP A 238 -17.94 -0.82 -10.39
CA TRP A 238 -16.63 -0.49 -10.95
C TRP A 238 -16.69 -0.19 -12.45
N LYS A 239 -17.48 -0.95 -13.22
CA LYS A 239 -17.66 -0.70 -14.66
C LYS A 239 -18.15 0.73 -14.94
N GLU A 240 -18.99 1.28 -14.07
CA GLU A 240 -19.57 2.63 -14.18
C GLU A 240 -18.62 3.72 -13.65
N ASN A 241 -17.70 3.38 -12.73
CA ASN A 241 -16.90 4.37 -11.98
C ASN A 241 -15.41 4.36 -12.30
N GLN A 242 -14.90 3.31 -12.97
CA GLN A 242 -13.46 3.11 -13.15
C GLN A 242 -12.75 4.22 -13.93
N GLU A 243 -13.44 4.84 -14.89
CA GLU A 243 -12.87 5.93 -15.70
C GLU A 243 -12.72 7.23 -14.88
N TYR A 244 -13.69 7.53 -14.02
CA TYR A 244 -13.59 8.64 -13.07
C TYR A 244 -12.40 8.42 -12.13
N TRP A 245 -12.30 7.23 -11.53
CA TRP A 245 -11.18 6.93 -10.64
C TRP A 245 -9.84 6.83 -11.37
N ALA A 246 -9.81 6.51 -12.66
CA ALA A 246 -8.59 6.61 -13.46
C ALA A 246 -8.13 8.06 -13.60
N ARG A 247 -9.05 9.02 -13.80
CA ARG A 247 -8.71 10.46 -13.79
C ARG A 247 -8.21 10.93 -12.42
N VAL A 248 -8.88 10.53 -11.34
CA VAL A 248 -8.43 10.83 -9.96
C VAL A 248 -7.01 10.32 -9.71
N ARG A 249 -6.72 9.07 -10.11
CA ARG A 249 -5.35 8.53 -10.03
C ARG A 249 -4.36 9.34 -10.87
N GLY A 250 -4.74 9.75 -12.08
CA GLY A 250 -3.90 10.59 -12.94
C GLY A 250 -3.50 11.93 -12.30
N GLU A 251 -4.44 12.60 -11.62
CA GLU A 251 -4.14 13.85 -10.92
C GLU A 251 -3.22 13.63 -9.71
N TRP A 252 -3.41 12.53 -8.97
CA TRP A 252 -2.49 12.13 -7.91
C TRP A 252 -1.10 11.77 -8.44
N ASP A 253 -1.00 11.04 -9.55
CA ASP A 253 0.27 10.69 -10.19
C ASP A 253 1.04 11.96 -10.62
N ALA A 254 0.33 12.97 -11.13
CA ALA A 254 0.92 14.27 -11.46
C ALA A 254 1.44 15.03 -10.22
N ILE A 255 0.80 14.87 -9.06
CA ILE A 255 1.29 15.41 -7.79
C ILE A 255 2.53 14.64 -7.32
N PHE A 256 2.50 13.30 -7.34
CA PHE A 256 3.65 12.49 -6.93
C PHE A 256 4.87 12.66 -7.83
N ALA A 257 4.66 12.94 -9.11
CA ALA A 257 5.73 13.23 -10.07
C ALA A 257 6.53 14.50 -9.74
N ARG A 258 6.02 15.37 -8.85
CA ARG A 258 6.75 16.55 -8.37
C ARG A 258 7.94 16.18 -7.48
N LYS A 259 7.93 14.97 -6.89
CA LYS A 259 9.03 14.45 -6.06
C LYS A 259 9.41 15.37 -4.89
N THR A 260 8.40 15.95 -4.25
CA THR A 260 8.56 16.84 -3.10
C THR A 260 7.83 16.28 -1.89
N THR A 261 8.29 16.62 -0.68
CA THR A 261 7.56 16.29 0.55
C THR A 261 6.11 16.74 0.43
N LEU A 262 5.19 15.83 0.69
CA LEU A 262 3.76 16.06 0.58
C LEU A 262 3.15 16.19 1.97
N LYS A 263 2.42 17.28 2.22
CA LYS A 263 1.61 17.44 3.42
C LYS A 263 0.17 17.70 3.05
N LEU A 264 -0.74 16.95 3.67
CA LEU A 264 -2.18 17.07 3.42
C LEU A 264 -2.89 17.72 4.61
N LEU A 265 -3.72 18.71 4.31
CA LEU A 265 -4.65 19.27 5.26
C LEU A 265 -5.76 18.25 5.54
N PRO A 266 -6.15 18.04 6.81
CA PRO A 266 -7.21 17.09 7.15
C PRO A 266 -8.58 17.50 6.59
N LYS A 267 -8.78 18.79 6.31
CA LYS A 267 -9.98 19.38 5.75
C LYS A 267 -9.66 20.61 4.90
N ALA A 268 -10.49 20.87 3.91
CA ALA A 268 -10.57 22.13 3.18
C ALA A 268 -12.06 22.49 3.02
N ASN A 269 -12.43 23.74 3.27
CA ASN A 269 -13.83 24.20 3.26
C ASN A 269 -14.76 23.29 4.08
N ASP A 270 -14.32 22.94 5.29
CA ASP A 270 -14.98 22.03 6.26
C ASP A 270 -15.26 20.58 5.82
N LYS A 271 -14.94 20.24 4.56
CA LYS A 271 -15.03 18.88 4.00
C LYS A 271 -13.69 18.15 4.03
N ARG A 272 -13.73 16.82 4.07
CA ARG A 272 -12.59 15.94 3.83
C ARG A 272 -12.48 15.60 2.34
N LEU A 273 -11.28 15.25 1.87
CA LEU A 273 -11.05 15.02 0.44
C LEU A 273 -11.94 13.90 -0.11
N TYR A 274 -12.06 12.76 0.58
CA TYR A 274 -12.99 11.71 0.17
C TYR A 274 -14.43 12.19 0.06
N GLU A 275 -14.90 13.11 0.92
CA GLU A 275 -16.27 13.62 0.80
C GLU A 275 -16.43 14.40 -0.50
N VAL A 276 -15.43 15.22 -0.84
CA VAL A 276 -15.43 15.97 -2.10
C VAL A 276 -15.41 15.03 -3.29
N LEU A 277 -14.45 14.11 -3.38
CA LEU A 277 -14.30 13.25 -4.56
C LEU A 277 -15.48 12.28 -4.76
N PHE A 278 -16.04 11.72 -3.69
CA PHE A 278 -17.21 10.84 -3.82
C PHE A 278 -18.51 11.60 -4.15
N ASP A 279 -18.61 12.90 -3.83
CA ASP A 279 -19.75 13.75 -4.20
C ASP A 279 -19.69 14.25 -5.66
N MET A 280 -18.54 14.14 -6.34
CA MET A 280 -18.36 14.63 -7.71
C MET A 280 -19.11 13.76 -8.73
N ASP A 281 -19.58 14.39 -9.81
CA ASP A 281 -20.10 13.65 -10.96
C ASP A 281 -18.99 12.82 -11.60
N THR A 282 -19.29 11.57 -11.95
CA THR A 282 -18.34 10.69 -12.64
C THR A 282 -17.82 11.27 -13.97
N SER A 283 -18.56 12.18 -14.61
CA SER A 283 -18.12 12.88 -15.83
C SER A 283 -17.18 14.07 -15.58
N ALA A 284 -16.85 14.38 -14.32
CA ALA A 284 -15.95 15.48 -13.98
C ALA A 284 -14.62 15.38 -14.76
N SER A 285 -14.16 16.54 -15.24
CA SER A 285 -12.93 16.64 -16.00
C SER A 285 -11.71 16.50 -15.08
N SER A 286 -10.54 16.24 -15.68
CA SER A 286 -9.27 16.27 -14.96
C SER A 286 -9.03 17.59 -14.23
N GLU A 287 -9.40 18.73 -14.85
CA GLU A 287 -9.21 20.04 -14.22
C GLU A 287 -10.12 20.22 -13.00
N ASP A 288 -11.39 19.77 -13.08
CA ASP A 288 -12.30 19.83 -11.92
C ASP A 288 -11.78 18.97 -10.75
N ILE A 289 -11.23 17.79 -11.05
CA ILE A 289 -10.66 16.88 -10.05
C ILE A 289 -9.41 17.48 -9.43
N LYS A 290 -8.54 18.08 -10.25
CA LYS A 290 -7.35 18.79 -9.78
C LYS A 290 -7.73 19.95 -8.85
N ASP A 291 -8.71 20.75 -9.23
CA ASP A 291 -9.22 21.86 -8.41
C ASP A 291 -9.87 21.38 -7.11
N ALA A 292 -10.40 20.16 -7.08
CA ALA A 292 -10.89 19.52 -5.86
C ALA A 292 -9.76 19.01 -4.94
N ILE A 293 -8.65 18.51 -5.50
CA ILE A 293 -7.52 17.96 -4.72
C ILE A 293 -6.59 19.06 -4.19
N VAL A 294 -6.24 20.05 -5.02
CA VAL A 294 -5.24 21.09 -4.71
C VAL A 294 -5.48 21.80 -3.36
N PRO A 295 -6.72 22.17 -2.96
CA PRO A 295 -6.97 22.82 -1.67
C PRO A 295 -6.58 21.99 -0.44
N PHE A 296 -6.42 20.67 -0.58
CA PHE A 296 -5.99 19.79 0.49
C PHE A 296 -4.48 19.64 0.58
N ILE A 297 -3.73 20.08 -0.43
CA ILE A 297 -2.27 20.07 -0.38
C ILE A 297 -1.84 21.32 0.40
N ALA A 298 -1.14 21.12 1.52
CA ALA A 298 -0.61 22.24 2.27
C ALA A 298 0.35 23.01 1.37
N PRO A 299 0.31 24.36 1.36
CA PRO A 299 1.28 25.15 0.62
C PRO A 299 2.69 24.78 1.09
N ASP A 300 3.63 24.71 0.15
CA ASP A 300 5.03 24.43 0.45
C ASP A 300 5.54 25.45 1.47
N ASN A 301 5.61 25.06 2.75
CA ASN A 301 6.19 25.89 3.82
C ASN A 301 7.73 25.89 3.77
N HIS A 302 8.32 25.55 2.62
CA HIS A 302 9.75 25.65 2.36
C HIS A 302 10.00 26.66 1.24
N ARG A 303 9.75 27.93 1.58
CA ARG A 303 10.48 29.08 1.05
C ARG A 303 10.89 29.94 2.23
N ASP A 304 12.10 29.71 2.71
CA ASP A 304 13.15 30.70 2.91
C ASP A 304 14.50 29.97 2.92
#